data_AF-A0A1B6YDS2-F1
#
_entry.id   AF-A0A1B6YDS2-F1
#
_cell.length_a   1.000
_cell.length_b   1.000
_cell.length_c   1.000
_cell.angle_alpha   90.00
_cell.angle_beta   90.00
_cell.angle_gamma   90.00
#
_symmetry.space_group_name_H-M   'P 1'
#
loop_
_entity.id
_entity.type
_entity.pdbx_description
1 polymer ?
#
loop_
_entity_poly.entity_id
_entity_poly.type
_entity_poly.pdbx_seq_one_letter_code
_entity_poly.pdbx_strand_id
1 'polypeptide(L)'
;MKKENFYSENDMPSSNQKGLIWNKVKASIPIKNKPNILFHWKSFALGNVAAVLLIFSSIGIISTYNNLFDRSSTEEQVYETLNTATKQLQDLTPLLIQQASEQNKNSIQSTAEAIDEIDKLINEIKSDMLINGSSPAKETSLKRLYATKLDFYKEILLNQEEQS
;
A
#
# COMPACT_ATOMS: atom_id res chain seq x y z
N MET A 1 -44.23 69.27 2.09
CA MET A 1 -43.52 69.27 0.80
C MET A 1 -43.91 68.01 0.03
N LYS A 2 -44.56 68.13 -1.13
CA LYS A 2 -44.82 66.97 -2.01
C LYS A 2 -43.52 66.62 -2.73
N LYS A 3 -43.12 65.34 -2.72
CA LYS A 3 -42.04 64.85 -3.58
C LYS A 3 -42.53 64.89 -5.02
N GLU A 4 -42.01 65.82 -5.81
CA GLU A 4 -42.19 65.81 -7.25
C GLU A 4 -41.32 64.68 -7.80
N ASN A 5 -41.95 63.59 -8.24
CA ASN A 5 -41.24 62.54 -8.96
C ASN A 5 -40.90 63.12 -10.34
N PHE A 6 -39.60 63.26 -10.61
CA PHE A 6 -39.07 63.82 -11.87
C PHE A 6 -39.49 63.03 -13.11
N TYR A 7 -39.91 61.77 -12.92
CA TYR A 7 -40.42 60.90 -13.98
C TYR A 7 -41.84 60.44 -13.65
N SER A 8 -42.70 60.51 -14.65
CA SER A 8 -44.04 59.92 -14.66
C SER A 8 -43.98 58.45 -15.10
N GLU A 9 -45.01 57.66 -14.79
CA GLU A 9 -45.09 56.27 -15.26
C GLU A 9 -45.13 56.16 -16.79
N ASN A 10 -45.52 57.24 -17.48
CA ASN A 10 -45.51 57.35 -18.94
C ASN A 10 -44.11 57.60 -19.53
N ASP A 11 -43.13 57.98 -18.69
CA ASP A 11 -41.73 58.14 -19.11
C ASP A 11 -40.97 56.80 -19.10
N MET A 12 -41.60 55.72 -18.62
CA MET A 12 -41.02 54.39 -18.73
C MET A 12 -41.06 53.89 -20.17
N PRO A 13 -39.93 53.41 -20.72
CA PRO A 13 -39.92 52.86 -22.06
C PRO A 13 -40.79 51.61 -22.15
N SER A 14 -41.55 51.48 -23.23
CA SER A 14 -42.30 50.27 -23.54
C SER A 14 -41.37 49.07 -23.74
N SER A 15 -41.89 47.85 -23.65
CA SER A 15 -41.10 46.62 -23.85
C SER A 15 -40.33 46.61 -25.17
N ASN A 16 -40.93 47.16 -26.23
CA ASN A 16 -40.28 47.29 -27.54
C ASN A 16 -39.13 48.30 -27.52
N GLN A 17 -39.31 49.45 -26.84
CA GLN A 17 -38.26 50.47 -26.70
C GLN A 17 -37.08 49.95 -25.86
N LYS A 18 -37.36 49.19 -24.79
CA LYS A 18 -36.31 48.52 -23.99
C LYS A 18 -35.46 47.60 -24.84
N GLY A 19 -36.09 46.81 -25.73
CA GLY A 19 -35.38 45.94 -26.68
C GLY A 19 -34.49 46.72 -27.65
N LEU A 20 -34.98 47.84 -28.19
CA LEU A 20 -34.21 48.70 -29.08
C LEU A 20 -33.01 49.36 -28.37
N ILE A 21 -33.20 49.83 -27.14
CA ILE A 21 -32.13 50.40 -26.32
C ILE A 21 -31.06 49.33 -26.05
N TRP A 22 -31.47 48.11 -25.67
CA TRP A 22 -30.54 47.03 -25.39
C TRP A 22 -29.74 46.58 -26.62
N ASN A 23 -30.38 46.54 -27.79
CA ASN A 23 -29.70 46.24 -29.05
C ASN A 23 -28.65 47.30 -29.41
N LYS A 24 -28.94 48.58 -29.19
CA LYS A 24 -27.97 49.67 -29.37
C LYS A 24 -26.79 49.56 -28.40
N VAL A 25 -27.06 49.27 -27.13
CA VAL A 25 -26.01 49.03 -26.12
C VAL A 25 -25.11 47.88 -26.54
N LYS A 26 -25.69 46.74 -26.94
CA LYS A 26 -24.95 45.57 -27.40
C LYS A 26 -24.09 45.85 -28.63
N ALA A 27 -24.60 46.64 -29.57
CA ALA A 27 -23.85 47.05 -30.75
C ALA A 27 -22.73 48.07 -30.44
N SER A 28 -22.87 48.86 -29.37
CA SER A 28 -21.88 49.86 -28.95
C SER A 28 -20.71 49.30 -28.13
N ILE A 29 -20.82 48.06 -27.64
CA ILE A 29 -19.75 47.43 -26.87
C ILE A 29 -18.78 46.74 -27.85
N PRO A 30 -17.53 47.20 -27.98
CA PRO A 30 -16.56 46.53 -28.85
C PRO A 30 -16.28 45.13 -28.29
N ILE A 31 -16.63 44.10 -29.05
CA ILE A 31 -16.32 42.71 -28.72
C ILE A 31 -14.80 42.56 -28.84
N LYS A 32 -14.06 42.71 -27.73
CA LYS A 32 -12.66 42.30 -27.68
C LYS A 32 -12.61 40.79 -27.91
N ASN A 33 -11.87 40.41 -28.95
CA ASN A 33 -11.71 39.04 -29.43
C ASN A 33 -11.41 38.04 -28.31
N LYS A 34 -11.88 36.81 -28.53
CA LYS A 34 -11.72 35.59 -27.73
C LYS A 34 -10.44 35.59 -26.88
N PRO A 35 -10.49 35.15 -25.60
CA PRO A 35 -9.28 34.98 -24.82
C PRO A 35 -8.38 34.00 -25.57
N ASN A 36 -7.15 34.43 -25.87
CA ASN A 36 -6.16 33.61 -26.53
C ASN A 36 -5.60 32.63 -25.50
N ILE A 37 -6.37 31.59 -25.18
CA ILE A 37 -5.94 30.53 -24.28
C ILE A 37 -4.96 29.67 -25.07
N LEU A 38 -3.69 30.06 -25.03
CA LEU A 38 -2.56 29.28 -25.53
C LEU A 38 -2.35 28.10 -24.58
N PHE A 39 -3.15 27.06 -24.75
CA PHE A 39 -2.95 25.80 -24.03
C PHE A 39 -1.72 25.10 -24.59
N HIS A 40 -0.59 25.24 -23.91
CA HIS A 40 0.66 24.58 -24.28
C HIS A 40 0.66 23.13 -23.77
N TRP A 41 0.12 22.22 -24.58
CA TRP A 41 0.00 20.78 -24.26
C TRP A 41 1.34 20.15 -23.85
N LYS A 42 2.45 20.63 -24.44
CA LYS A 42 3.81 20.19 -24.08
C LYS A 42 4.17 20.55 -22.64
N SER A 43 3.85 21.76 -22.18
CA SER A 43 4.11 22.21 -20.81
C SER A 43 3.21 21.48 -19.81
N PHE A 44 1.97 21.17 -20.20
CA PHE A 44 1.07 20.33 -19.39
C PHE A 44 1.60 18.91 -19.25
N ALA A 45 2.07 18.29 -20.34
CA ALA A 45 2.70 16.98 -20.30
C ALA A 45 3.99 16.99 -19.46
N LEU A 46 4.82 18.02 -19.60
CA LEU A 46 6.05 18.18 -18.82
C LEU A 46 5.76 18.27 -17.31
N GLY A 47 4.71 19.01 -16.93
CA GLY A 47 4.28 19.12 -15.53
C GLY A 47 3.79 17.79 -14.95
N ASN A 48 3.03 17.01 -15.71
CA ASN A 48 2.59 15.67 -15.29
C ASN A 48 3.78 14.70 -15.17
N VAL A 49 4.71 14.72 -16.13
CA VAL A 49 5.94 13.90 -16.06
C VAL A 49 6.78 14.28 -14.85
N ALA A 50 6.96 15.57 -14.57
CA ALA A 50 7.68 16.04 -13.39
C ALA A 50 7.01 15.60 -12.08
N ALA A 51 5.67 15.63 -12.01
CA ALA A 51 4.93 15.16 -10.84
C ALA A 51 5.12 13.65 -10.63
N VAL A 52 5.08 12.85 -11.70
CA VAL A 52 5.35 11.40 -11.63
C VAL A 52 6.79 11.13 -11.18
N LEU A 53 7.76 11.88 -11.70
CA LEU A 53 9.16 11.78 -11.28
C LEU A 53 9.36 12.17 -9.80
N LEU A 54 8.64 13.18 -9.31
CA LEU A 54 8.66 13.56 -7.89
C LEU A 54 8.06 12.48 -6.99
N ILE A 55 6.98 11.82 -7.44
CA ILE A 55 6.39 10.68 -6.71
C ILE A 55 7.40 9.52 -6.66
N PHE A 56 8.00 9.15 -7.79
CA PHE A 56 9.01 8.09 -7.83
C PHE A 56 10.27 8.44 -7.03
N SER A 57 10.70 9.70 -7.07
CA SER A 57 11.82 10.19 -6.25
C SER A 57 11.49 10.14 -4.75
N SER A 58 10.27 10.51 -4.37
CA SER A 58 9.82 10.42 -2.97
C SER A 58 9.74 8.97 -2.50
N ILE A 59 9.22 8.06 -3.32
CA ILE A 59 9.20 6.61 -3.04
C ILE A 59 10.63 6.07 -2.94
N GLY A 60 11.54 6.50 -3.81
CA GLY A 60 12.94 6.12 -3.77
C GLY A 60 13.65 6.64 -2.51
N ILE A 61 13.36 7.87 -2.08
CA ILE A 61 13.89 8.44 -0.83
C ILE A 61 13.32 7.69 0.38
N ILE A 62 12.01 7.41 0.42
CA ILE A 62 11.38 6.64 1.49
C ILE A 62 11.93 5.22 1.53
N SER A 63 12.08 4.56 0.39
CA SER A 63 12.67 3.22 0.28
C SER A 63 14.13 3.21 0.73
N THR A 64 14.91 4.23 0.35
CA THR A 64 16.32 4.35 0.76
C THR A 64 16.45 4.70 2.24
N TYR A 65 15.58 5.57 2.76
CA TYR A 65 15.51 5.93 4.18
C TYR A 65 15.09 4.73 5.01
N ASN A 66 14.04 4.02 4.61
CA ASN A 66 13.63 2.77 5.22
C ASN A 66 14.76 1.75 5.12
N ASN A 67 15.43 1.53 3.99
CA ASN A 67 16.55 0.58 3.91
C ASN A 67 17.80 1.02 4.71
N LEU A 68 18.04 2.32 4.89
CA LEU A 68 19.12 2.85 5.72
C LEU A 68 18.80 2.83 7.23
N PHE A 69 17.54 3.04 7.62
CA PHE A 69 17.07 2.97 9.01
C PHE A 69 16.67 1.53 9.43
N ASP A 70 16.14 0.71 8.54
CA ASP A 70 15.85 -0.74 8.68
C ASP A 70 17.14 -1.58 8.66
N ARG A 71 18.31 -0.96 8.52
CA ARG A 71 19.57 -1.61 8.89
C ARG A 71 19.69 -1.82 10.41
N SER A 72 18.81 -1.20 11.20
CA SER A 72 18.43 -1.68 12.52
C SER A 72 17.08 -2.39 12.46
N SER A 73 16.97 -3.45 11.64
CA SER A 73 15.87 -4.39 11.72
C SER A 73 15.78 -4.83 13.18
N THR A 74 14.82 -4.26 13.88
CA THR A 74 14.57 -4.57 15.28
C THR A 74 14.34 -6.06 15.28
N GLU A 75 15.13 -6.84 16.01
CA GLU A 75 15.12 -8.30 15.89
C GLU A 75 13.69 -8.88 15.94
N GLU A 76 12.81 -8.18 16.64
CA GLU A 76 11.35 -8.30 16.68
C GLU A 76 10.66 -8.45 15.30
N GLN A 77 10.95 -7.62 14.29
CA GLN A 77 10.34 -7.74 12.95
C GLN A 77 10.77 -9.02 12.22
N VAL A 78 12.01 -9.46 12.44
CA VAL A 78 12.51 -10.72 11.89
C VAL A 78 11.75 -11.89 12.53
N TYR A 79 11.53 -11.85 13.85
CA TYR A 79 10.72 -12.86 14.53
C TYR A 79 9.26 -12.88 14.07
N GLU A 80 8.63 -11.72 13.89
CA GLU A 80 7.24 -11.67 13.40
C GLU A 80 7.12 -12.24 11.98
N THR A 81 8.08 -11.94 11.11
CA THR A 81 8.11 -12.46 9.75
C THR A 81 8.31 -13.98 9.74
N LEU A 82 9.28 -14.51 10.49
CA LEU A 82 9.53 -15.95 10.59
C LEU A 82 8.35 -16.68 11.24
N ASN A 83 7.74 -16.10 12.27
CA ASN A 83 6.55 -16.66 12.94
C ASN A 83 5.33 -16.67 12.01
N THR A 84 5.16 -15.65 11.18
CA THR A 84 4.07 -15.59 10.19
C THR A 84 4.27 -16.62 9.09
N ALA A 85 5.48 -16.71 8.53
CA ALA A 85 5.82 -17.70 7.50
C ALA A 85 5.63 -19.14 8.01
N THR A 86 6.08 -19.43 9.23
CA THR A 86 5.92 -20.77 9.83
C THR A 86 4.47 -21.12 10.12
N LYS A 87 3.62 -20.17 10.54
CA LYS A 87 2.17 -20.41 10.70
C LYS A 87 1.48 -20.74 9.37
N GLN A 88 1.77 -20.00 8.31
CA GLN A 88 1.19 -20.26 6.99
C GLN A 88 1.56 -21.66 6.47
N LEU A 89 2.80 -22.10 6.72
CA LEU A 89 3.26 -23.44 6.32
C LEU A 89 2.68 -24.55 7.21
N GLN A 90 2.48 -24.27 8.50
CA GLN A 90 1.82 -25.19 9.44
C GLN A 90 0.40 -25.55 8.97
N ASP A 91 -0.37 -24.56 8.52
CA ASP A 91 -1.73 -24.78 8.02
C ASP A 91 -1.76 -25.60 6.72
N LEU A 92 -0.70 -25.55 5.92
CA LEU A 92 -0.58 -26.28 4.66
C LEU A 92 -0.10 -27.72 4.85
N THR A 93 0.73 -27.97 5.86
CA THR A 93 1.32 -29.29 6.17
C THR A 93 0.33 -30.47 6.17
N PRO A 94 -0.86 -30.41 6.81
CA PRO A 94 -1.81 -31.53 6.80
C PRO A 94 -2.39 -31.81 5.42
N LEU A 95 -2.52 -30.80 4.55
CA LEU A 95 -2.96 -30.98 3.16
C LEU A 95 -1.86 -31.65 2.34
N LEU A 96 -0.60 -31.26 2.57
CA LEU A 96 0.56 -31.82 1.91
C LEU A 96 0.75 -33.31 2.27
N ILE A 97 0.50 -33.70 3.53
CA ILE A 97 0.54 -35.11 3.97
C ILE A 97 -0.57 -35.94 3.30
N GLN A 98 -1.77 -35.37 3.13
CA GLN A 98 -2.90 -36.06 2.50
C GLN A 98 -2.73 -36.25 0.99
N GLN A 99 -2.01 -35.34 0.34
CA GLN A 99 -1.77 -35.37 -1.11
C GLN A 99 -0.50 -36.15 -1.49
N ALA A 100 0.37 -36.44 -0.53
CA ALA A 100 1.61 -37.18 -0.78
C ALA A 100 1.36 -38.66 -1.12
N SER A 101 2.21 -39.21 -1.99
CA SER A 101 2.21 -40.65 -2.27
C SER A 101 2.54 -41.45 -0.99
N GLU A 102 1.98 -42.66 -0.85
CA GLU A 102 2.17 -43.53 0.33
C GLU A 102 3.65 -43.80 0.65
N GLN A 103 4.54 -43.71 -0.34
CA GLN A 103 5.99 -43.84 -0.15
C GLN A 103 6.62 -42.65 0.59
N ASN A 104 6.13 -41.42 0.36
CA ASN A 104 6.69 -40.19 0.96
C ASN A 104 5.90 -39.73 2.20
N LYS A 105 4.71 -40.29 2.43
CA LYS A 105 3.86 -39.99 3.58
C LYS A 105 4.57 -40.19 4.91
N ASN A 106 5.33 -41.29 5.04
CA ASN A 106 6.13 -41.57 6.25
C ASN A 106 7.26 -40.55 6.46
N SER A 107 7.92 -40.14 5.38
CA SER A 107 8.98 -39.12 5.44
C SER A 107 8.42 -37.75 5.82
N ILE A 108 7.33 -37.31 5.17
CA ILE A 108 6.68 -36.03 5.47
C ILE A 108 6.08 -36.04 6.89
N GLN A 109 5.52 -37.17 7.33
CA GLN A 109 5.04 -37.32 8.71
C GLN A 109 6.18 -37.22 9.72
N SER A 110 7.33 -37.85 9.44
CA SER A 110 8.52 -37.77 10.30
C SER A 110 9.05 -36.33 10.38
N THR A 111 9.08 -35.61 9.25
CA THR A 111 9.44 -34.19 9.23
C THR A 111 8.43 -33.32 9.99
N ALA A 112 7.13 -33.64 9.92
CA ALA A 112 6.09 -32.94 10.67
C ALA A 112 6.21 -33.18 12.20
N GLU A 113 6.57 -34.39 12.63
CA GLU A 113 6.86 -34.70 14.04
C GLU A 113 8.09 -33.93 14.54
N ALA A 114 9.15 -33.83 13.73
CA ALA A 114 10.32 -33.01 14.05
C ALA A 114 9.99 -31.50 14.15
N ILE A 115 9.03 -31.02 13.36
CA ILE A 115 8.53 -29.65 13.46
C ILE A 115 7.79 -29.41 14.79
N ASP A 116 7.00 -30.39 15.27
CA ASP A 116 6.32 -30.31 16.57
C ASP A 116 7.31 -30.28 17.74
N GLU A 117 8.43 -31.01 17.63
CA GLU A 117 9.53 -30.94 18.60
C GLU A 117 10.18 -29.55 18.62
N ILE A 118 10.42 -28.94 17.45
CA ILE A 118 10.93 -27.56 17.38
C ILE A 118 9.94 -26.57 18.02
N ASP A 119 8.63 -26.75 17.83
CA ASP A 119 7.63 -25.89 18.44
C ASP A 119 7.63 -25.97 19.96
N LYS A 120 7.88 -27.15 20.54
CA LYS A 120 8.08 -27.30 21.99
C LYS A 120 9.30 -26.52 22.48
N LEU A 121 10.43 -26.62 21.78
CA LEU A 121 11.66 -25.90 22.11
C LEU A 121 11.50 -24.38 21.99
N ILE A 122 10.80 -23.91 20.95
CA ILE A 122 10.47 -22.48 20.77
C ILE A 122 9.62 -21.98 21.94
N ASN A 123 8.61 -22.76 22.35
CA ASN A 123 7.73 -22.40 23.47
C ASN A 123 8.48 -22.40 24.81
N GLU A 124 9.40 -23.34 25.02
CA GLU A 124 10.25 -23.40 26.21
C GLU A 124 11.15 -22.17 26.30
N ILE A 125 11.87 -21.82 25.23
CA ILE A 125 12.73 -20.63 25.19
C ILE A 125 11.90 -19.35 25.36
N LYS A 126 10.74 -19.26 24.73
CA LYS A 126 9.82 -18.11 24.91
C LYS A 126 9.35 -17.99 26.36
N SER A 127 8.96 -19.09 26.98
CA SER A 127 8.53 -19.10 28.39
C SER A 127 9.67 -18.69 29.31
N ASP A 128 10.87 -19.20 29.08
CA ASP A 128 12.07 -18.85 29.83
C ASP A 128 12.50 -17.38 29.63
N MET A 129 12.33 -16.81 28.44
CA MET A 129 12.55 -15.39 28.18
C MET A 129 11.53 -14.50 28.90
N LEU A 130 10.28 -14.95 29.04
CA LEU A 130 9.24 -14.23 29.78
C LEU A 130 9.49 -14.22 31.29
N ILE A 131 10.00 -15.32 31.84
CA ILE A 131 10.22 -15.49 33.30
C ILE A 131 11.58 -14.91 33.73
N ASN A 132 12.64 -15.21 32.99
CA ASN A 132 14.02 -14.92 33.38
C ASN A 132 14.67 -13.79 32.56
N GLY A 133 13.90 -13.12 31.70
CA GLY A 133 14.36 -12.04 30.84
C GLY A 133 15.03 -12.53 29.55
N SER A 134 15.08 -11.62 28.56
CA SER A 134 15.73 -11.88 27.27
C SER A 134 17.25 -11.84 27.42
N SER A 135 17.94 -12.76 26.73
CA SER A 135 19.38 -12.69 26.55
C SER A 135 19.73 -12.90 25.06
N PRO A 136 20.82 -12.30 24.56
CA PRO A 136 21.23 -12.45 23.16
C PRO A 136 21.44 -13.91 22.73
N ALA A 137 21.80 -14.79 23.66
CA ALA A 137 21.96 -16.22 23.42
C ALA A 137 20.60 -16.93 23.22
N LYS A 138 19.56 -16.54 23.96
CA LYS A 138 18.19 -17.06 23.81
C LYS A 138 17.57 -16.57 22.50
N GLU A 139 17.77 -15.30 22.17
CA GLU A 139 17.36 -14.71 20.88
C GLU A 139 18.02 -15.43 19.69
N THR A 140 19.33 -15.63 19.74
CA THR A 140 20.05 -16.36 18.69
C THR A 140 19.57 -17.81 18.56
N SER A 141 19.31 -18.48 19.68
CA SER A 141 18.75 -19.84 19.69
C SER A 141 17.35 -19.88 19.08
N LEU A 142 16.50 -18.90 19.41
CA LEU A 142 15.14 -18.78 18.85
C LEU A 142 15.18 -18.56 17.34
N LYS A 143 16.06 -17.68 16.84
CA LYS A 143 16.27 -17.46 15.40
C LYS A 143 16.68 -18.75 14.69
N ARG A 144 17.61 -19.51 15.28
CA ARG A 144 18.08 -20.79 14.74
C ARG A 144 16.93 -21.80 14.66
N LEU A 145 16.11 -21.91 15.71
CA LEU A 145 14.96 -22.83 15.72
C LEU A 145 13.93 -22.47 14.66
N TYR A 146 13.58 -21.19 14.50
CA TYR A 146 12.68 -20.76 13.43
C TYR A 146 13.27 -20.99 12.03
N ALA A 147 14.57 -20.80 11.83
CA ALA A 147 15.24 -21.11 10.58
C ALA A 147 15.20 -22.62 10.28
N THR A 148 15.49 -23.47 11.25
CA THR A 148 15.39 -24.93 11.11
C THR A 148 13.95 -25.38 10.82
N LYS A 149 12.96 -24.74 11.45
CA LYS A 149 11.53 -24.99 11.16
C LYS A 149 11.21 -24.69 9.69
N LEU A 150 11.74 -23.60 9.14
CA LEU A 150 11.56 -23.25 7.73
C LEU A 150 12.28 -24.21 6.77
N ASP A 151 13.47 -24.68 7.14
CA ASP A 151 14.20 -25.68 6.34
C ASP A 151 13.44 -27.01 6.25
N PHE A 152 12.79 -27.45 7.33
CA PHE A 152 11.93 -28.63 7.30
C PHE A 152 10.67 -28.45 6.46
N TYR A 153 10.04 -27.27 6.49
CA TYR A 153 8.94 -26.99 5.59
C TYR A 153 9.38 -26.97 4.11
N LYS A 154 10.58 -26.47 3.82
CA LYS A 154 11.17 -26.51 2.49
C LYS A 154 11.40 -27.96 2.04
N GLU A 155 11.88 -28.83 2.93
CA GLU A 155 12.06 -30.26 2.63
C GLU A 155 10.72 -30.94 2.29
N ILE A 156 9.65 -30.64 3.04
CA ILE A 156 8.30 -31.14 2.75
C ILE A 156 7.83 -30.69 1.35
N LEU A 157 8.06 -29.43 0.97
CA LEU A 157 7.65 -28.88 -0.32
C LEU A 157 8.46 -29.46 -1.50
N LEU A 158 9.78 -29.59 -1.36
CA LEU A 158 10.65 -30.16 -2.39
C LEU A 158 10.33 -31.64 -2.66
N ASN A 159 9.99 -32.39 -1.61
CA ASN A 159 9.55 -33.80 -1.73
C ASN A 159 8.23 -33.96 -2.51
N GLN A 160 7.49 -32.87 -2.74
CA GLN A 160 6.29 -32.85 -3.59
C GLN A 160 6.56 -32.37 -5.01
N GLU A 161 7.44 -31.39 -5.22
CA GLU A 161 7.81 -30.89 -6.56
C GLU A 161 8.44 -31.98 -7.44
N GLU A 162 9.20 -32.92 -6.86
CA GLU A 162 9.74 -34.07 -7.60
C GLU A 162 8.66 -35.03 -8.17
N GLN A 163 7.37 -34.82 -7.85
CA GLN A 163 6.25 -35.62 -8.36
C GLN A 163 5.35 -34.89 -9.37
N SER A 164 5.60 -33.61 -9.68
CA SER A 164 4.80 -32.82 -10.64
C SER A 164 5.44 -32.70 -12.01
#